data_AF-A0A357WV34-F1
#
_entry.id   AF-A0A357WV34-F1
#
_cell.length_a   1.000
_cell.length_b   1.000
_cell.length_c   1.000
_cell.angle_alpha   90.00
_cell.angle_beta   90.00
_cell.angle_gamma   90.00
#
_symmetry.space_group_name_H-M   'P 1'
#
loop_
_entity.id
_entity.type
_entity.pdbx_description
1 polymer ?
#
loop_
_entity_poly.entity_id
_entity_poly.type
_entity_poly.pdbx_seq_one_letter_code
_entity_poly.pdbx_strand_id
1 'polypeptide(L)'
;MVRDERAIGENVLRQWTDSFLLKDMNPLEKRLFDWWIGEGFFCASNFKQTEKGIAAQLMLLLGGSIYQVLGHENDVAENRAAVQISDKVAKGWRLLESGCNGYFLVEDSKDNRANVKRLLSENIRNFDIVEFTSKKTDNMTYLKSVTVDIHRKREMSDATPE
;
A
#
# COMPACT_ATOMS: atom_id res chain seq x y z
N MET A 1 11.41 31.51 -3.69
CA MET A 1 10.25 30.71 -4.11
C MET A 1 10.49 29.28 -3.64
N VAL A 2 10.10 28.93 -2.41
CA VAL A 2 10.25 27.59 -1.81
C VAL A 2 8.97 27.27 -1.03
N ARG A 3 7.81 27.58 -1.62
CA ARG A 3 6.51 27.55 -0.92
C ARG A 3 5.47 26.59 -1.49
N ASP A 4 5.73 25.89 -2.60
CA ASP A 4 4.69 25.09 -3.26
C ASP A 4 4.87 23.57 -3.18
N GLU A 5 6.07 23.02 -3.10
CA GLU A 5 6.24 21.55 -3.17
C GLU A 5 5.79 20.83 -1.88
N ARG A 6 6.08 21.40 -0.71
CA ARG A 6 5.57 20.89 0.58
C ARG A 6 4.05 20.98 0.69
N ALA A 7 3.45 22.07 0.19
CA ALA A 7 2.00 22.28 0.26
C ALA A 7 1.24 21.32 -0.66
N ILE A 8 1.80 21.00 -1.83
CA ILE A 8 1.25 19.97 -2.74
C ILE A 8 1.34 18.59 -2.08
N GLY A 9 2.48 18.27 -1.46
CA GLY A 9 2.67 17.02 -0.74
C GLY A 9 1.73 16.80 0.43
N GLU A 10 1.61 17.80 1.30
CA GLU A 10 0.69 17.78 2.43
C GLU A 10 -0.78 17.76 1.99
N ASN A 11 -1.15 18.44 0.89
CA ASN A 11 -2.51 18.37 0.35
C ASN A 11 -2.83 17.02 -0.31
N VAL A 12 -1.87 16.40 -1.01
CA VAL A 12 -2.05 15.05 -1.55
C VAL A 12 -2.19 14.03 -0.43
N LEU A 13 -1.34 14.12 0.60
CA LEU A 13 -1.45 13.30 1.79
C LEU A 13 -2.78 13.53 2.52
N ARG A 14 -3.21 14.79 2.70
CA ARG A 14 -4.51 15.14 3.34
C ARG A 14 -5.72 14.67 2.54
N GLN A 15 -5.73 14.88 1.23
CA GLN A 15 -6.78 14.35 0.35
C GLN A 15 -6.83 12.82 0.35
N TRP A 16 -5.68 12.17 0.59
CA TRP A 16 -5.59 10.73 0.74
C TRP A 16 -5.89 10.25 2.17
N THR A 17 -5.88 11.11 3.19
CA THR A 17 -6.26 10.74 4.57
C THR A 17 -7.73 10.99 4.87
N ASP A 18 -8.36 12.00 4.28
CA ASP A 18 -9.76 12.38 4.59
C ASP A 18 -10.78 11.31 4.19
N SER A 19 -10.41 10.37 3.30
CA SER A 19 -11.26 9.22 2.95
C SER A 19 -10.90 7.92 3.69
N PHE A 20 -9.90 7.92 4.56
CA PHE A 20 -9.16 6.71 4.96
C PHE A 20 -9.17 6.39 6.45
N LEU A 21 -9.83 7.18 7.29
CA LEU A 21 -9.75 7.04 8.74
C LEU A 21 -10.96 6.33 9.38
N LEU A 22 -10.62 5.23 10.07
CA LEU A 22 -11.27 4.65 11.26
C LEU A 22 -12.69 4.11 11.08
N LYS A 23 -12.82 3.05 10.29
CA LYS A 23 -13.74 1.96 10.68
C LYS A 23 -13.01 1.05 11.66
N ASP A 24 -13.75 0.46 12.60
CA ASP A 24 -13.27 -0.68 13.39
C ASP A 24 -12.82 -1.78 12.43
N MET A 25 -11.50 -1.91 12.26
CA MET A 25 -10.92 -2.97 11.43
C MET A 25 -11.11 -4.28 12.16
N ASN A 26 -11.65 -5.28 11.47
CA ASN A 26 -11.62 -6.63 12.01
C ASN A 26 -10.17 -7.17 12.07
N PRO A 27 -9.90 -8.26 12.80
CA PRO A 27 -8.54 -8.76 12.97
C PRO A 27 -7.79 -9.08 11.65
N LEU A 28 -8.50 -9.49 10.60
CA LEU A 28 -7.89 -9.79 9.30
C LEU A 28 -7.49 -8.50 8.57
N GLU A 29 -8.37 -7.51 8.57
CA GLU A 29 -8.11 -6.18 7.99
C GLU A 29 -6.93 -5.51 8.70
N LYS A 30 -6.91 -5.56 10.04
CA LYS A 30 -5.80 -5.04 10.86
C LYS A 30 -4.48 -5.73 10.54
N ARG A 31 -4.48 -7.06 10.41
CA ARG A 31 -3.28 -7.83 10.04
C ARG A 31 -2.77 -7.45 8.65
N LEU A 32 -3.66 -7.30 7.67
CA LEU A 32 -3.26 -6.86 6.33
C LEU A 32 -2.68 -5.45 6.36
N PHE A 33 -3.34 -4.55 7.09
CA PHE A 33 -2.90 -3.19 7.28
C PHE A 33 -1.50 -3.13 7.89
N ASP A 34 -1.29 -3.78 9.03
CA ASP A 34 -0.01 -3.74 9.74
C ASP A 34 1.13 -4.36 8.93
N TRP A 35 0.86 -5.44 8.20
CA TRP A 35 1.83 -6.02 7.28
C TRP A 35 2.19 -5.03 6.16
N TRP A 36 1.20 -4.41 5.53
CA TRP A 36 1.44 -3.48 4.42
C TRP A 36 2.25 -2.25 4.85
N ILE A 37 1.93 -1.69 6.02
CA ILE A 37 2.73 -0.63 6.64
C ILE A 37 4.14 -1.15 6.98
N GLY A 38 4.23 -2.37 7.50
CA GLY A 38 5.50 -3.03 7.83
C GLY A 38 6.45 -3.16 6.64
N GLU A 39 5.91 -3.34 5.43
CA GLU A 39 6.63 -3.37 4.15
C GLU A 39 7.12 -2.00 3.67
N GLY A 40 6.80 -0.92 4.39
CA GLY A 40 7.21 0.46 4.11
C GLY A 40 6.24 1.26 3.25
N PHE A 41 5.04 0.71 3.01
CA PHE A 41 4.01 1.42 2.27
C PHE A 41 3.16 2.32 3.19
N PHE A 42 2.63 3.39 2.60
CA PHE A 42 1.93 4.45 3.31
C PHE A 42 0.67 3.97 4.04
N CYS A 43 -0.21 3.22 3.36
CA CYS A 43 -1.44 2.68 3.95
C CYS A 43 -2.10 1.55 3.13
N ALA A 44 -2.96 0.78 3.82
CA ALA A 44 -3.96 -0.11 3.24
C ALA A 44 -5.35 0.36 3.68
N SER A 45 -6.38 0.17 2.84
CA SER A 45 -7.63 0.90 2.98
C SER A 45 -8.81 0.25 2.25
N ASN A 46 -9.95 0.95 2.29
CA ASN A 46 -11.15 0.60 1.54
C ASN A 46 -11.56 -0.86 1.76
N PHE A 47 -11.40 -1.32 3.00
CA PHE A 47 -11.72 -2.66 3.41
C PHE A 47 -13.22 -2.90 3.25
N LYS A 48 -13.58 -3.94 2.50
CA LYS A 48 -14.98 -4.35 2.30
C LYS A 48 -15.08 -5.86 2.45
N GLN A 49 -16.08 -6.32 3.18
CA GLN A 49 -16.44 -7.72 3.14
C GLN A 49 -16.95 -8.06 1.74
N THR A 50 -16.47 -9.17 1.20
CA THR A 50 -16.97 -9.78 -0.02
C THR A 50 -17.56 -11.13 0.32
N GLU A 51 -18.32 -11.73 -0.60
CA GLU A 51 -18.86 -13.09 -0.42
C GLU A 51 -17.76 -14.13 -0.15
N LYS A 52 -16.53 -13.87 -0.62
CA LYS A 52 -15.40 -14.80 -0.56
C LYS A 52 -14.36 -14.44 0.51
N GLY A 53 -14.42 -13.24 1.08
CA GLY A 53 -13.48 -12.79 2.11
C GLY A 53 -13.45 -11.27 2.27
N ILE A 54 -12.30 -10.64 2.03
CA ILE A 54 -12.13 -9.18 2.15
C ILE A 54 -11.52 -8.59 0.88
N ALA A 55 -12.05 -7.48 0.41
CA ALA A 55 -11.41 -6.62 -0.57
C ALA A 55 -10.61 -5.53 0.16
N ALA A 56 -9.44 -5.16 -0.37
CA ALA A 56 -8.64 -4.05 0.15
C ALA A 56 -7.96 -3.30 -0.99
N GLN A 57 -7.80 -1.99 -0.81
CA GLN A 57 -6.98 -1.14 -1.66
C GLN A 57 -5.68 -0.81 -0.94
N LEU A 58 -4.57 -1.27 -1.52
CA LEU A 58 -3.23 -1.14 -0.99
C LEU A 58 -2.50 -0.01 -1.72
N MET A 59 -2.11 1.04 -0.99
CA MET A 59 -1.48 2.21 -1.60
C MET A 59 0.00 1.94 -1.89
N LEU A 60 0.44 2.35 -3.08
CA LEU A 60 1.81 2.13 -3.60
C LEU A 60 2.64 3.42 -3.49
N LEU A 61 2.63 3.99 -2.29
CA LEU A 61 3.47 5.11 -1.88
C LEU A 61 4.40 4.60 -0.78
N LEU A 62 5.71 4.68 -0.99
CA LEU A 62 6.72 4.28 -0.02
C LEU A 62 7.23 5.50 0.74
N GLY A 63 7.60 5.31 2.00
CA GLY A 63 8.16 6.37 2.83
C GLY A 63 7.59 6.33 4.23
N GLY A 64 7.27 7.50 4.77
CA GLY A 64 6.60 7.58 6.06
C GLY A 64 5.24 6.87 6.04
N SER A 65 4.78 6.36 7.17
CA SER A 65 3.47 5.71 7.30
C SER A 65 2.36 6.70 7.61
N ILE A 66 1.11 6.28 7.43
CA ILE A 66 -0.06 7.03 7.89
C ILE A 66 0.00 7.38 9.38
N TYR A 67 0.64 6.58 10.24
CA TYR A 67 0.76 6.89 11.67
C TYR A 67 1.58 8.16 11.94
N GLN A 68 2.58 8.46 11.13
CA GLN A 68 3.37 9.69 11.26
C GLN A 68 2.55 10.93 10.90
N VAL A 69 1.72 10.83 9.86
CA VAL A 69 0.80 11.92 9.48
C VAL A 69 -0.25 12.18 10.58
N LEU A 70 -0.66 11.12 11.28
CA LEU A 70 -1.61 11.21 12.39
C LEU A 70 -0.98 11.60 13.74
N GLY A 71 0.33 11.83 13.78
CA GLY A 71 1.04 12.18 15.02
C GLY A 71 1.14 11.05 16.04
N HIS A 72 1.01 9.79 15.60
CA HIS A 72 1.11 8.61 16.47
C HIS A 72 2.54 8.06 16.61
N GLU A 73 3.51 8.53 15.81
CA GLU A 73 4.94 8.16 15.92
C GLU A 73 5.83 9.40 15.76
N ASN A 74 6.67 9.70 16.77
CA ASN A 74 7.71 10.73 16.71
C ASN A 74 9.09 10.08 16.42
N ASP A 75 9.83 10.62 15.46
CA ASP A 75 11.28 10.48 15.17
C ASP A 75 11.92 9.12 14.82
N VAL A 76 11.30 7.96 15.08
CA VAL A 76 11.94 6.65 14.78
C VAL A 76 11.79 6.22 13.31
N ALA A 77 10.86 6.81 12.57
CA ALA A 77 10.44 6.31 11.26
C ALA A 77 11.20 6.91 10.05
N GLU A 78 11.90 8.04 10.19
CA GLU A 78 12.72 8.59 9.08
C GLU A 78 13.89 7.68 8.70
N ASN A 79 14.57 7.09 9.69
CA ASN A 79 15.65 6.11 9.46
C ASN A 79 15.12 4.78 8.91
N ARG A 80 13.90 4.38 9.29
CA ARG A 80 13.26 3.16 8.79
C ARG A 80 12.87 3.28 7.31
N ALA A 81 12.34 4.44 6.91
CA ALA A 81 11.97 4.71 5.53
C ALA A 81 13.20 4.65 4.60
N ALA A 82 14.33 5.27 4.97
CA ALA A 82 15.53 5.27 4.14
C ALA A 82 16.08 3.85 3.87
N VAL A 83 16.14 3.01 4.91
CA VAL A 83 16.58 1.60 4.78
C VAL A 83 15.61 0.81 3.90
N GLN A 84 14.30 0.94 4.12
CA GLN A 84 13.29 0.23 3.33
C GLN A 84 13.33 0.63 1.85
N ILE A 85 13.55 1.91 1.55
CA ILE A 85 13.71 2.40 0.17
C ILE A 85 14.93 1.77 -0.48
N SER A 86 16.08 1.79 0.20
CA SER A 86 17.32 1.17 -0.30
C SER A 86 17.12 -0.32 -0.59
N ASP A 87 16.46 -1.05 0.32
CA ASP A 87 16.18 -2.48 0.14
C ASP A 87 15.25 -2.76 -1.04
N LYS A 88 14.22 -1.92 -1.26
CA LYS A 88 13.31 -2.06 -2.41
C LYS A 88 14.06 -1.80 -3.71
N VAL A 89 14.91 -0.77 -3.79
CA VAL A 89 15.75 -0.50 -4.97
C VAL A 89 16.69 -1.68 -5.25
N ALA A 90 17.35 -2.22 -4.23
CA ALA A 90 18.21 -3.41 -4.36
C ALA A 90 17.44 -4.66 -4.84
N LYS A 91 16.14 -4.75 -4.52
CA LYS A 91 15.22 -5.81 -4.99
C LYS A 91 14.60 -5.52 -6.37
N GLY A 92 15.09 -4.49 -7.07
CA GLY A 92 14.70 -4.17 -8.44
C GLY A 92 13.43 -3.30 -8.55
N TRP A 93 13.03 -2.61 -7.49
CA TRP A 93 11.92 -1.65 -7.59
C TRP A 93 12.39 -0.35 -8.25
N ARG A 94 11.61 0.14 -9.21
CA ARG A 94 11.82 1.45 -9.83
C ARG A 94 10.96 2.50 -9.14
N LEU A 95 11.61 3.43 -8.46
CA LEU A 95 10.95 4.43 -7.61
C LEU A 95 11.14 5.82 -8.22
N LEU A 96 10.14 6.66 -8.04
CA LEU A 96 10.11 8.04 -8.50
C LEU A 96 9.98 8.97 -7.29
N GLU A 97 10.72 10.07 -7.28
CA GLU A 97 10.58 11.08 -6.23
C GLU A 97 9.20 11.71 -6.30
N SER A 98 8.51 11.79 -5.16
CA SER A 98 7.15 12.34 -5.08
C SER A 98 7.09 13.87 -5.00
N GLY A 99 8.25 14.54 -4.87
CA GLY A 99 8.34 15.96 -4.48
C GLY A 99 8.16 16.20 -2.98
N CYS A 100 7.80 15.17 -2.21
CA CYS A 100 7.75 15.21 -0.74
C CYS A 100 8.99 14.53 -0.18
N ASN A 101 9.75 15.22 0.67
CA ASN A 101 10.93 14.64 1.30
C ASN A 101 10.58 13.33 2.03
N GLY A 102 11.31 12.27 1.70
CA GLY A 102 11.13 10.95 2.33
C GLY A 102 10.02 10.09 1.74
N TYR A 103 9.36 10.50 0.65
CA TYR A 103 8.31 9.74 -0.01
C TYR A 103 8.59 9.46 -1.48
N PHE A 104 8.32 8.23 -1.90
CA PHE A 104 8.60 7.72 -3.23
C PHE A 104 7.39 7.02 -3.84
N LEU A 105 7.11 7.34 -5.11
CA LEU A 105 6.08 6.71 -5.91
C LEU A 105 6.66 5.49 -6.62
N VAL A 106 5.85 4.46 -6.83
CA VAL A 106 6.25 3.27 -7.60
C VAL A 106 5.99 3.53 -9.09
N GLU A 107 7.01 3.51 -9.93
CA GLU A 107 6.85 3.66 -11.39
C GLU A 107 5.86 2.61 -11.94
N ASP A 108 4.98 3.01 -12.86
CA ASP A 108 4.12 2.05 -13.55
C ASP A 108 4.89 1.29 -14.64
N SER A 109 5.55 0.22 -14.21
CA SER A 109 6.29 -0.68 -15.07
C SER A 109 5.88 -2.14 -14.89
N LYS A 110 6.15 -2.96 -15.91
CA LYS A 110 5.92 -4.41 -15.83
C LYS A 110 6.68 -5.04 -14.67
N ASP A 111 7.91 -4.60 -14.41
CA ASP A 111 8.76 -5.11 -13.34
C ASP A 111 8.18 -4.74 -11.97
N ASN A 112 7.72 -3.51 -11.77
CA ASN A 112 7.08 -3.12 -10.51
C ASN A 112 5.76 -3.84 -10.28
N ARG A 113 4.94 -4.04 -11.32
CA ARG A 113 3.72 -4.86 -11.20
C ARG A 113 4.06 -6.30 -10.83
N ALA A 114 5.14 -6.86 -11.37
CA ALA A 114 5.64 -8.19 -10.99
C ALA A 114 6.16 -8.21 -9.55
N ASN A 115 6.86 -7.16 -9.10
CA ASN A 115 7.33 -7.04 -7.73
C ASN A 115 6.17 -6.95 -6.72
N VAL A 116 5.11 -6.19 -7.03
CA VAL A 116 3.88 -6.15 -6.21
C VAL A 116 3.22 -7.51 -6.14
N LYS A 117 3.06 -8.20 -7.29
CA LYS A 117 2.53 -9.56 -7.36
C LYS A 117 3.33 -10.54 -6.51
N ARG A 118 4.65 -10.51 -6.62
CA ARG A 118 5.58 -11.34 -5.84
C ARG A 118 5.37 -11.10 -4.34
N LEU A 119 5.40 -9.83 -3.92
CA LEU A 119 5.22 -9.45 -2.52
C LEU A 119 3.89 -9.96 -1.96
N LEU A 120 2.80 -9.84 -2.73
CA LEU A 120 1.50 -10.36 -2.32
C LEU A 120 1.52 -11.89 -2.24
N SER A 121 2.08 -12.59 -3.23
CA SER A 121 2.11 -14.06 -3.27
C SER A 121 2.98 -14.71 -2.19
N GLU A 122 4.03 -14.02 -1.74
CA GLU A 122 4.90 -14.50 -0.66
C GLU A 122 4.22 -14.42 0.71
N ASN A 123 3.21 -13.55 0.86
CA ASN A 123 2.63 -13.21 2.17
C ASN A 123 1.12 -13.53 2.29
N ILE A 124 0.41 -13.67 1.16
CA ILE A 124 -1.03 -13.92 1.09
C ILE A 124 -1.27 -15.17 0.26
N ARG A 125 -1.86 -16.20 0.88
CA ARG A 125 -2.02 -17.53 0.25
C ARG A 125 -3.10 -17.57 -0.83
N ASN A 126 -4.25 -16.98 -0.55
CA ASN A 126 -5.42 -17.04 -1.44
C ASN A 126 -5.89 -15.61 -1.72
N PHE A 127 -5.51 -15.07 -2.86
CA PHE A 127 -5.93 -13.75 -3.27
C PHE A 127 -6.01 -13.64 -4.79
N ASP A 128 -6.87 -12.74 -5.25
CA ASP A 128 -6.94 -12.26 -6.62
C ASP A 128 -6.52 -10.79 -6.65
N ILE A 129 -5.74 -10.39 -7.66
CA ILE A 129 -5.54 -8.97 -7.96
C ILE A 129 -6.69 -8.53 -8.86
N VAL A 130 -7.50 -7.61 -8.35
CA VAL A 130 -8.64 -7.06 -9.06
C VAL A 130 -8.18 -5.99 -10.05
N GLU A 131 -7.38 -5.04 -9.58
CA GLU A 131 -6.98 -3.89 -10.40
C GLU A 131 -5.66 -3.29 -9.91
N PHE A 132 -4.85 -2.82 -10.85
CA PHE A 132 -3.81 -1.84 -10.58
C PHE A 132 -4.29 -0.46 -11.05
N THR A 133 -4.37 0.49 -10.14
CA THR A 133 -4.74 1.86 -10.46
C THR A 133 -3.48 2.68 -10.72
N SER A 134 -3.35 3.20 -11.93
CA SER A 134 -2.23 4.07 -12.32
C SER A 134 -2.64 5.53 -12.40
N LYS A 135 -1.66 6.43 -12.27
CA LYS A 135 -1.82 7.85 -12.53
C LYS A 135 -0.71 8.34 -13.44
N LYS A 136 -1.08 9.23 -14.35
CA LYS A 136 -0.16 9.92 -15.25
C LYS A 136 -0.14 11.40 -14.89
N THR A 137 1.04 11.96 -14.82
CA THR A 137 1.31 13.39 -14.80
C THR A 137 2.11 13.73 -16.05
N ASP A 138 2.45 15.00 -16.24
CA ASP A 138 3.17 15.45 -17.44
C ASP A 138 4.53 14.77 -17.59
N ASN A 139 5.18 14.41 -16.47
CA ASN A 139 6.56 13.91 -16.45
C ASN A 139 6.69 12.44 -16.03
N MET A 140 5.63 11.80 -15.52
CA MET A 140 5.72 10.43 -15.00
C MET A 140 4.39 9.67 -15.02
N THR A 141 4.49 8.35 -15.11
CA THR A 141 3.37 7.42 -14.87
C THR A 141 3.73 6.50 -13.70
N TYR A 142 2.85 6.43 -12.70
CA TYR A 142 3.10 5.68 -11.47
C TYR A 142 1.89 4.84 -11.05
N LEU A 143 2.15 3.78 -10.30
CA LEU A 143 1.12 2.98 -9.65
C LEU A 143 0.64 3.72 -8.40
N LYS A 144 -0.64 4.10 -8.37
CA LYS A 144 -1.26 4.70 -7.19
C LYS A 144 -1.57 3.63 -6.14
N SER A 145 -2.19 2.53 -6.58
CA SER A 145 -2.65 1.47 -5.69
C SER A 145 -2.83 0.14 -6.42
N VAL A 146 -2.90 -0.94 -5.65
CA VAL A 146 -3.40 -2.24 -6.11
C VAL A 146 -4.62 -2.62 -5.27
N THR A 147 -5.69 -3.04 -5.94
CA THR A 147 -6.89 -3.60 -5.30
C THR A 147 -6.80 -5.11 -5.33
N VAL A 148 -6.98 -5.74 -4.18
CA VAL A 148 -6.91 -7.19 -4.00
C VAL A 148 -8.15 -7.71 -3.31
N ASP A 149 -8.58 -8.90 -3.71
CA ASP A 149 -9.58 -9.70 -3.01
C ASP A 149 -8.85 -10.85 -2.31
N ILE A 150 -8.98 -10.95 -0.99
CA ILE A 150 -8.36 -11.98 -0.16
C ILE A 150 -9.45 -12.95 0.27
N HIS A 151 -9.25 -14.22 -0.05
CA HIS A 151 -10.26 -15.24 0.11
C HIS A 151 -10.07 -15.91 1.47
N ARG A 152 -11.15 -16.05 2.23
CA ARG A 152 -11.14 -16.93 3.40
C ARG A 152 -10.88 -18.35 2.92
N LYS A 153 -10.09 -19.10 3.68
CA LYS A 153 -9.89 -20.52 3.42
C LYS A 153 -11.29 -21.16 3.40
N ARG A 154 -11.70 -21.77 2.29
CA ARG A 154 -12.91 -22.59 2.27
C ARG A 154 -12.74 -23.61 3.41
N GLU A 155 -13.70 -23.67 4.33
CA GLU A 155 -13.91 -24.91 5.05
C GLU A 155 -14.12 -25.96 3.97
N MET A 156 -13.23 -26.96 3.91
CA MET A 156 -13.52 -28.15 3.15
C MET A 156 -14.79 -28.70 3.76
N SER A 157 -15.92 -28.50 3.11
CA SER A 157 -17.12 -29.26 3.40
C SER A 157 -16.72 -30.71 3.21
N ASP A 158 -16.65 -31.46 4.31
CA ASP A 158 -16.64 -32.92 4.33
C ASP A 158 -17.89 -33.38 3.57
N ALA A 159 -17.76 -33.50 2.25
CA ALA A 159 -18.68 -34.26 1.44
C ALA A 159 -18.20 -35.70 1.52
N THR A 160 -18.58 -36.38 2.60
CA THR A 160 -18.58 -37.83 2.67
C THR A 160 -19.53 -38.33 1.58
N PRO A 161 -19.08 -39.09 0.57
CA PRO A 161 -19.99 -39.82 -0.28
C PRO A 161 -20.49 -41.04 0.51
N GLU A 162 -21.79 -41.08 0.77
CA GLU A 162 -22.50 -42.33 1.08
C GLU A 162 -22.49 -43.28 -0.13
#